data_AF-A0A662WIK4-F1
#
_entry.id   AF-A0A662WIK4-F1
#
_cell.length_a   1.000
_cell.length_b   1.000
_cell.length_c   1.000
_cell.angle_alpha   90.00
_cell.angle_beta   90.00
_cell.angle_gamma   90.00
#
_symmetry.space_group_name_H-M   'P 1'
#
loop_
_entity.id
_entity.type
_entity.pdbx_description
1 polymer ?
#
loop_
_entity_poly.entity_id
_entity_poly.type
_entity_poly.pdbx_seq_one_letter_code
_entity_poly.pdbx_strand_id
1 'polypeptide(L)'
;MEEPTPSDDELLAWKPRLGPLSVEEKLEQADLLKRKANLLVARGEPKRALRVYATVFAYVNGLSVQGDAMAQYAGGSAGMSATAEQGEHIQTLKTAVWSNMALCCLKLDEDPQKVVGYCDKVLELDPAHSKARFRKAQALVLLSHFERAHVLLAALLDEEPKNAAVRGEMRRLQQQKRSYDAEAKAREKSVFGNMFK
;
A
#
# COMPACT_ATOMS: atom_id res chain seq x y z
N MET A 1 25.57 -24.15 4.54
CA MET A 1 25.45 -24.21 3.06
C MET A 1 24.28 -23.30 2.73
N GLU A 2 24.53 -22.10 2.20
CA GLU A 2 23.44 -21.24 1.73
C GLU A 2 22.74 -21.95 0.57
N GLU A 3 21.44 -22.19 0.69
CA GLU A 3 20.66 -22.69 -0.45
C GLU A 3 20.72 -21.65 -1.58
N PRO A 4 20.96 -22.07 -2.84
CA PRO A 4 21.02 -21.14 -3.95
C PRO A 4 19.69 -20.39 -4.08
N THR A 5 19.76 -19.07 -4.26
CA THR A 5 18.58 -18.23 -4.43
C THR A 5 17.79 -18.72 -5.65
N PRO A 6 16.49 -19.03 -5.53
CA PRO A 6 15.72 -19.56 -6.65
C PRO A 6 15.68 -18.56 -7.81
N SER A 7 15.76 -19.09 -9.03
CA SER A 7 15.54 -18.32 -10.25
C SER A 7 14.11 -17.76 -10.29
N ASP A 8 13.85 -16.78 -11.15
CA ASP A 8 12.54 -16.14 -11.22
C ASP A 8 11.43 -17.12 -11.64
N ASP A 9 11.73 -18.08 -12.52
CA ASP A 9 10.78 -19.11 -12.93
C ASP A 9 10.52 -20.14 -11.83
N GLU A 10 11.57 -20.56 -11.11
CA GLU A 10 11.44 -21.44 -9.95
C GLU A 10 10.61 -20.76 -8.86
N LEU A 11 10.83 -19.48 -8.60
CA LEU A 11 10.11 -18.72 -7.58
C LEU A 11 8.61 -18.57 -7.92
N LEU A 12 8.26 -18.48 -9.20
CA LEU A 12 6.87 -18.43 -9.63
C LEU A 12 6.14 -19.76 -9.40
N ALA A 13 6.83 -20.90 -9.56
CA ALA A 13 6.31 -22.22 -9.26
C ALA A 13 6.35 -22.57 -7.76
N TRP A 14 7.26 -21.95 -7.01
CA TRP A 14 7.52 -22.20 -5.59
C TRP A 14 6.31 -21.94 -4.69
N LYS A 15 6.17 -22.74 -3.64
CA LYS A 15 5.11 -22.63 -2.62
C LYS A 15 5.75 -22.45 -1.24
N PRO A 16 5.16 -21.60 -0.38
CA PRO A 16 5.73 -21.36 0.93
C PRO A 16 5.54 -22.56 1.87
N ARG A 17 6.48 -22.74 2.78
CA ARG A 17 6.44 -23.76 3.83
C ARG A 17 5.32 -23.45 4.83
N LEU A 18 4.59 -24.49 5.24
CA LEU A 18 3.53 -24.41 6.25
C LEU A 18 3.98 -25.14 7.52
N GLY A 19 3.38 -24.78 8.66
CA GLY A 19 3.63 -25.44 9.95
C GLY A 19 4.37 -24.56 10.95
N PRO A 20 4.92 -25.14 12.03
CA PRO A 20 5.71 -24.41 13.01
C PRO A 20 7.02 -23.96 12.34
N LEU A 21 7.20 -22.65 12.24
CA LEU A 21 8.37 -21.99 11.67
C LEU A 21 8.93 -21.01 12.69
N SER A 22 10.26 -20.88 12.72
CA SER A 22 10.93 -19.83 13.49
C SER A 22 10.56 -18.44 12.96
N VAL A 23 10.84 -17.37 13.72
CA VAL A 23 10.67 -16.00 13.23
C VAL A 23 11.47 -15.75 11.95
N GLU A 24 12.71 -16.23 11.92
CA GLU A 24 13.60 -16.09 10.77
C GLU A 24 13.04 -16.82 9.54
N GLU A 25 12.64 -18.09 9.68
CA GLU A 25 12.04 -18.85 8.59
C GLU A 25 10.77 -18.16 8.08
N LYS A 26 9.94 -17.59 8.96
CA LYS A 26 8.75 -16.83 8.56
C LYS A 26 9.10 -15.60 7.73
N LEU A 27 10.15 -14.86 8.10
CA LEU A 27 10.60 -13.69 7.36
C LEU A 27 11.13 -14.09 5.98
N GLU A 28 11.90 -15.18 5.89
CA GLU A 28 12.36 -15.71 4.61
C GLU A 28 11.19 -16.08 3.69
N GLN A 29 10.18 -16.79 4.20
CA GLN A 29 8.98 -17.11 3.42
C GLN A 29 8.27 -15.83 2.95
N ALA A 30 8.16 -14.84 3.83
CA ALA A 30 7.50 -13.58 3.57
C ALA A 30 8.22 -12.76 2.49
N ASP A 31 9.55 -12.76 2.48
CA ASP A 31 10.37 -12.11 1.44
C ASP A 31 10.29 -12.80 0.09
N LEU A 32 10.34 -14.14 0.07
CA LEU A 32 10.16 -14.91 -1.16
C LEU A 32 8.76 -14.67 -1.76
N LEU A 33 7.72 -14.61 -0.93
CA LEU A 33 6.36 -14.25 -1.36
C LEU A 33 6.30 -12.81 -1.92
N LYS A 34 6.93 -11.83 -1.26
CA LYS A 34 7.03 -10.46 -1.79
C LYS A 34 7.72 -10.45 -3.15
N ARG A 35 8.87 -11.14 -3.29
CA ARG A 35 9.63 -11.20 -4.55
C ARG A 35 8.80 -11.87 -5.65
N LYS A 36 8.14 -12.99 -5.36
CA LYS A 36 7.19 -13.67 -6.26
C LYS A 36 6.07 -12.74 -6.72
N ALA A 37 5.47 -11.97 -5.80
CA ALA A 37 4.43 -11.01 -6.13
C ALA A 37 4.96 -9.88 -7.03
N ASN A 38 6.16 -9.35 -6.76
CA ASN A 38 6.80 -8.35 -7.61
C ASN A 38 7.02 -8.88 -9.04
N LEU A 39 7.45 -10.14 -9.20
CA LEU A 39 7.60 -10.78 -10.51
C LEU A 39 6.27 -10.89 -11.26
N LEU A 40 5.19 -11.24 -10.56
CA LEU A 40 3.84 -11.26 -11.14
C LEU A 40 3.40 -9.86 -11.61
N VAL A 41 3.71 -8.80 -10.85
CA VAL A 41 3.44 -7.42 -11.29
C VAL A 41 4.24 -7.09 -12.55
N ALA A 42 5.51 -7.49 -12.62
CA ALA A 42 6.37 -7.27 -13.78
C ALA A 42 5.88 -8.03 -15.03
N ARG A 43 5.27 -9.21 -14.86
CA ARG A 43 4.63 -9.99 -15.93
C ARG A 43 3.24 -9.50 -16.34
N GLY A 44 2.75 -8.40 -15.77
CA GLY A 44 1.44 -7.86 -16.08
C GLY A 44 0.28 -8.62 -15.42
N GLU A 45 0.54 -9.34 -14.32
CA GLU A 45 -0.46 -10.12 -13.58
C GLU A 45 -0.77 -9.56 -12.17
N PRO A 46 -1.15 -8.27 -12.03
CA PRO A 46 -1.33 -7.62 -10.72
C PRO A 46 -2.43 -8.26 -9.86
N LYS A 47 -3.45 -8.88 -10.47
CA LYS A 47 -4.51 -9.60 -9.74
C LYS A 47 -4.01 -10.87 -9.06
N ARG A 48 -3.03 -11.56 -9.66
CA ARG A 48 -2.34 -12.69 -9.00
C ARG A 48 -1.38 -12.16 -7.94
N ALA A 49 -0.66 -11.08 -8.24
CA ALA A 49 0.24 -10.46 -7.28
C ALA A 49 -0.47 -10.04 -5.99
N LEU A 50 -1.66 -9.44 -6.06
CA LEU A 50 -2.45 -9.07 -4.88
C LEU A 50 -2.74 -10.26 -3.94
N ARG A 51 -3.05 -11.43 -4.52
CA ARG A 51 -3.27 -12.65 -3.73
C ARG A 51 -1.98 -13.10 -3.05
N VAL A 52 -0.85 -13.05 -3.73
CA VAL A 52 0.45 -13.41 -3.16
C VAL A 52 0.90 -12.40 -2.10
N TYR A 53 0.73 -11.10 -2.33
CA TYR A 53 1.00 -10.07 -1.31
C TYR A 53 0.16 -10.29 -0.05
N ALA A 54 -1.12 -10.63 -0.19
CA ALA A 54 -1.97 -10.93 0.96
C ALA A 54 -1.43 -12.11 1.79
N THR A 55 -0.84 -13.13 1.15
CA THR A 55 -0.24 -14.26 1.88
C THR A 55 1.00 -13.90 2.69
N VAL A 56 1.69 -12.80 2.38
CA VAL A 56 2.84 -12.32 3.18
C VAL A 56 2.41 -12.06 4.63
N PHE A 57 1.23 -11.48 4.82
CA PHE A 57 0.71 -11.15 6.16
C PHE A 57 0.45 -12.37 7.04
N ALA A 58 0.25 -13.56 6.47
CA ALA A 58 0.13 -14.79 7.24
C ALA A 58 1.43 -15.17 7.96
N TYR A 59 2.58 -14.70 7.47
CA TYR A 59 3.90 -14.98 8.06
C TYR A 59 4.36 -13.88 9.02
N VAL A 60 3.91 -12.64 8.83
CA VAL A 60 4.42 -11.46 9.58
C VAL A 60 3.42 -10.84 10.56
N ASN A 61 2.14 -11.19 10.50
CA ASN A 61 1.16 -10.72 11.48
C ASN A 61 1.22 -11.58 12.74
N GLY A 62 1.10 -10.93 13.90
CA GLY A 62 1.13 -11.61 15.20
C GLY A 62 2.52 -12.00 15.69
N LEU A 63 3.60 -11.63 14.99
CA LEU A 63 4.95 -11.66 15.55
C LEU A 63 5.09 -10.49 16.54
N SER A 64 5.33 -10.79 17.82
CA SER A 64 5.65 -9.75 18.81
C SER A 64 7.11 -9.37 18.68
N VAL A 65 7.48 -8.11 18.94
CA VAL A 65 8.89 -7.70 18.98
C VAL A 65 9.38 -7.71 20.42
N GLN A 66 10.59 -8.22 20.65
CA GLN A 66 11.25 -8.21 21.96
C GLN A 66 11.39 -6.77 22.45
N GLY A 67 10.89 -6.48 23.65
CA GLY A 67 10.92 -5.14 24.26
C GLY A 67 9.62 -4.37 24.19
N ASP A 68 8.63 -4.81 23.39
CA ASP A 68 7.31 -4.19 23.36
C ASP A 68 6.50 -4.51 24.64
N ALA A 69 5.65 -3.58 25.09
CA ALA A 69 4.76 -3.79 26.24
C ALA A 69 3.89 -5.06 26.10
N MET A 70 3.59 -5.45 24.86
CA MET A 70 2.83 -6.66 24.54
C MET A 70 3.63 -7.96 24.64
N ALA A 71 4.98 -7.90 24.61
CA ALA A 71 5.85 -9.08 24.74
C ALA A 71 5.73 -9.72 26.14
N GLN A 72 5.39 -8.92 27.15
CA GLN A 72 5.21 -9.40 28.54
C GLN A 72 3.91 -10.18 28.73
N TYR A 73 2.89 -9.94 27.89
CA TYR A 73 1.59 -10.61 27.94
C TYR A 73 1.47 -11.80 26.98
N ALA A 74 2.50 -12.06 26.16
CA ALA A 74 2.60 -13.24 25.31
C ALA A 74 2.93 -14.49 26.13
N GLY A 75 2.08 -14.80 27.11
CA GLY A 75 2.23 -15.95 28.00
C GLY A 75 2.38 -17.25 27.21
N GLY A 76 3.59 -17.79 27.15
CA GLY A 76 3.87 -19.16 26.72
C GLY A 76 4.17 -19.41 25.24
N SER A 77 4.13 -18.42 24.34
CA SER A 77 4.65 -18.57 22.96
C SER A 77 6.02 -17.91 22.81
N ALA A 78 7.00 -18.42 23.55
CA ALA A 78 8.39 -17.93 23.55
C ALA A 78 9.08 -18.02 22.16
N GLY A 79 8.49 -18.71 21.17
CA GLY A 79 9.03 -18.86 19.81
C GLY A 79 8.58 -17.81 18.77
N MET A 80 7.81 -16.80 19.16
CA MET A 80 7.22 -15.79 18.26
C MET A 80 7.69 -14.35 18.54
N SER A 81 8.77 -14.21 19.31
CA SER A 81 9.33 -12.91 19.68
C SER A 81 10.50 -12.54 18.77
N ALA A 82 10.24 -11.64 17.82
CA ALA A 82 11.23 -11.09 16.90
C ALA A 82 12.25 -10.23 17.64
N THR A 83 13.52 -10.28 17.25
CA THR A 83 14.53 -9.31 17.70
C THR A 83 14.15 -7.90 17.23
N ALA A 84 14.80 -6.85 17.77
CA ALA A 84 14.58 -5.49 17.30
C ALA A 84 14.86 -5.33 15.79
N GLU A 85 15.93 -5.96 15.29
CA GLU A 85 16.30 -5.99 13.87
C GLU A 85 15.24 -6.71 13.02
N GLN A 86 14.77 -7.87 13.47
CA GLN A 86 13.67 -8.57 12.82
C GLN A 86 12.37 -7.76 12.87
N GLY A 87 12.13 -7.01 13.95
CA GLY A 87 11.03 -6.07 14.09
C GLY A 87 11.07 -4.98 13.03
N GLU A 88 12.23 -4.36 12.82
CA GLU A 88 12.45 -3.37 11.75
C GLU A 88 12.20 -3.99 10.37
N HIS A 89 12.77 -5.17 10.11
CA HIS A 89 12.55 -5.92 8.87
C HIS A 89 11.05 -6.16 8.61
N ILE A 90 10.30 -6.58 9.63
CA ILE A 90 8.85 -6.77 9.54
C ILE A 90 8.15 -5.48 9.11
N GLN A 91 8.52 -4.33 9.69
CA GLN A 91 7.92 -3.05 9.31
C GLN A 91 8.28 -2.65 7.88
N THR A 92 9.55 -2.76 7.48
CA THR A 92 9.99 -2.49 6.10
C THR A 92 9.24 -3.36 5.10
N LEU A 93 9.07 -4.65 5.42
CA LEU A 93 8.36 -5.62 4.60
C LEU A 93 6.87 -5.29 4.49
N LYS A 94 6.19 -4.99 5.60
CA LYS A 94 4.78 -4.59 5.62
C LYS A 94 4.54 -3.31 4.81
N THR A 95 5.39 -2.30 5.01
CA THR A 95 5.38 -1.04 4.27
C THR A 95 5.51 -1.28 2.77
N ALA A 96 6.49 -2.07 2.34
CA ALA A 96 6.68 -2.40 0.92
C ALA A 96 5.46 -3.14 0.33
N VAL A 97 4.91 -4.11 1.06
CA VAL A 97 3.77 -4.90 0.60
C VAL A 97 2.50 -4.07 0.48
N TRP A 98 2.10 -3.30 1.50
CA TRP A 98 0.91 -2.44 1.40
C TRP A 98 1.07 -1.39 0.30
N SER A 99 2.26 -0.79 0.19
CA SER A 99 2.60 0.15 -0.87
C SER A 99 2.40 -0.48 -2.26
N ASN A 100 2.88 -1.71 -2.47
CA ASN A 100 2.72 -2.42 -3.74
C ASN A 100 1.29 -2.92 -3.99
N MET A 101 0.54 -3.29 -2.95
CA MET A 101 -0.88 -3.62 -3.07
C MET A 101 -1.69 -2.40 -3.53
N ALA A 102 -1.43 -1.21 -2.97
CA ALA A 102 -2.04 0.04 -3.41
C ALA A 102 -1.77 0.31 -4.90
N LEU A 103 -0.53 0.08 -5.36
CA LEU A 103 -0.18 0.18 -6.78
C LEU A 103 -0.96 -0.82 -7.64
N CYS A 104 -1.09 -2.07 -7.19
CA CYS A 104 -1.83 -3.09 -7.94
C CYS A 104 -3.31 -2.75 -8.06
N CYS A 105 -3.92 -2.25 -6.98
CA CYS A 105 -5.31 -1.79 -7.00
C CYS A 105 -5.52 -0.62 -7.97
N LEU A 106 -4.62 0.36 -7.98
CA LEU A 106 -4.66 1.46 -8.96
C LEU A 106 -4.53 0.97 -10.41
N LYS A 107 -3.66 -0.02 -10.67
CA LYS A 107 -3.50 -0.61 -12.01
C LYS A 107 -4.70 -1.43 -12.47
N LEU A 108 -5.47 -1.98 -11.53
CA LEU A 108 -6.64 -2.81 -11.80
C LEU A 108 -7.95 -2.00 -11.85
N ASP A 109 -7.89 -0.68 -11.63
CA ASP A 109 -9.06 0.18 -11.44
C ASP A 109 -10.04 -0.38 -10.39
N GLU A 110 -9.47 -0.97 -9.32
CA GLU A 110 -10.22 -1.44 -8.17
C GLU A 110 -10.73 -0.27 -7.33
N ASP A 111 -11.65 -0.57 -6.40
CA ASP A 111 -12.22 0.40 -5.45
C ASP A 111 -11.13 1.33 -4.86
N PRO A 112 -11.17 2.65 -5.17
CA PRO A 112 -10.20 3.61 -4.67
C PRO A 112 -10.14 3.67 -3.13
N GLN A 113 -11.22 3.30 -2.43
CA GLN A 113 -11.23 3.25 -0.98
C GLN A 113 -10.25 2.20 -0.43
N LYS A 114 -10.07 1.08 -1.13
CA LYS A 114 -9.06 0.07 -0.77
C LYS A 114 -7.64 0.63 -0.92
N VAL A 115 -7.39 1.42 -1.96
CA VAL A 115 -6.09 2.07 -2.18
C VAL A 115 -5.78 3.01 -1.02
N VAL A 116 -6.74 3.85 -0.62
CA VAL A 116 -6.60 4.73 0.55
C VAL A 116 -6.28 3.91 1.79
N GLY A 117 -7.03 2.83 2.07
CA GLY A 117 -6.78 1.98 3.23
C GLY A 117 -5.40 1.32 3.25
N TYR A 118 -4.86 0.89 2.11
CA TYR A 118 -3.48 0.39 2.06
C TYR A 118 -2.44 1.49 2.26
N CYS A 119 -2.66 2.67 1.67
CA CYS A 119 -1.75 3.79 1.87
C CYS A 119 -1.77 4.30 3.30
N ASP A 120 -2.92 4.32 3.98
CA ASP A 120 -3.02 4.74 5.37
C ASP A 120 -2.17 3.85 6.28
N LYS A 121 -2.22 2.52 6.10
CA LYS A 121 -1.35 1.58 6.83
C LYS A 121 0.14 1.82 6.60
N VAL A 122 0.53 2.26 5.41
CA VAL A 122 1.93 2.64 5.14
C VAL A 122 2.28 3.93 5.87
N LEU A 123 1.39 4.92 5.83
CA LEU A 123 1.63 6.24 6.43
C LEU A 123 1.56 6.24 7.96
N GLU A 124 0.89 5.26 8.56
CA GLU A 124 0.97 5.00 10.00
C GLU A 124 2.37 4.55 10.44
N LEU A 125 3.11 3.84 9.57
CA LEU A 125 4.47 3.39 9.84
C LEU A 125 5.53 4.39 9.38
N ASP A 126 5.35 4.97 8.20
CA ASP A 126 6.23 5.96 7.60
C ASP A 126 5.40 7.11 7.01
N PRO A 127 5.13 8.16 7.80
CA PRO A 127 4.37 9.33 7.33
C PRO A 127 5.01 10.04 6.15
N ALA A 128 6.33 9.92 5.97
CA ALA A 128 7.09 10.57 4.91
C ALA A 128 7.15 9.71 3.62
N HIS A 129 6.53 8.53 3.58
CA HIS A 129 6.62 7.63 2.43
C HIS A 129 6.03 8.24 1.13
N SER A 130 6.90 8.77 0.25
CA SER A 130 6.47 9.56 -0.92
C SER A 130 5.55 8.80 -1.87
N LYS A 131 5.84 7.52 -2.17
CA LYS A 131 4.98 6.72 -3.08
C LYS A 131 3.58 6.44 -2.51
N ALA A 132 3.46 6.30 -1.19
CA ALA A 132 2.17 6.04 -0.54
C ALA A 132 1.33 7.31 -0.50
N ARG A 133 1.94 8.47 -0.16
CA ARG A 133 1.31 9.79 -0.27
C ARG A 133 0.81 10.06 -1.70
N PHE A 134 1.64 9.77 -2.70
CA PHE A 134 1.29 9.98 -4.10
C PHE A 134 0.11 9.09 -4.52
N ARG A 135 0.17 7.77 -4.26
CA ARG A 135 -0.90 6.82 -4.59
C ARG A 135 -2.21 7.12 -3.85
N LYS A 136 -2.12 7.55 -2.58
CA LYS A 136 -3.28 8.01 -1.80
C LYS A 136 -3.92 9.23 -2.44
N ALA A 137 -3.12 10.20 -2.90
CA ALA A 137 -3.65 11.35 -3.60
C ALA A 137 -4.39 10.96 -4.90
N GLN A 138 -3.83 10.03 -5.69
CA GLN A 138 -4.50 9.50 -6.89
C GLN A 138 -5.87 8.89 -6.54
N ALA A 139 -5.94 8.08 -5.49
CA ALA A 139 -7.19 7.48 -5.03
C ALA A 139 -8.20 8.53 -4.52
N LEU A 140 -7.74 9.55 -3.79
CA LEU A 140 -8.59 10.64 -3.31
C LEU A 140 -9.15 11.49 -4.45
N VAL A 141 -8.39 11.69 -5.54
CA VAL A 141 -8.90 12.34 -6.77
C VAL A 141 -10.04 11.51 -7.39
N LEU A 142 -9.89 10.19 -7.47
CA LEU A 142 -10.96 9.29 -7.94
C LEU A 142 -12.21 9.36 -7.06
N LEU A 143 -12.04 9.54 -5.74
CA LEU A 143 -13.13 9.70 -4.77
C LEU A 143 -13.70 11.13 -4.69
N SER A 144 -13.25 12.05 -5.56
CA SER A 144 -13.61 13.48 -5.52
C SER A 144 -13.28 14.18 -4.19
N HIS A 145 -12.34 13.63 -3.42
CA HIS A 145 -11.80 14.23 -2.19
C HIS A 145 -10.66 15.21 -2.51
N PHE A 146 -10.96 16.22 -3.33
CA PHE A 146 -9.96 17.08 -3.96
C PHE A 146 -9.08 17.83 -2.96
N GLU A 147 -9.62 18.35 -1.86
CA GLU A 147 -8.82 19.11 -0.89
C GLU A 147 -7.81 18.23 -0.16
N ARG A 148 -8.21 17.02 0.22
CA ARG A 148 -7.31 16.05 0.86
C ARG A 148 -6.21 15.60 -0.11
N ALA A 149 -6.55 15.42 -1.39
CA ALA A 149 -5.58 15.09 -2.42
C ALA A 149 -4.59 16.25 -2.67
N HIS A 150 -5.08 17.50 -2.66
CA HIS A 150 -4.26 18.69 -2.89
C HIS A 150 -3.19 18.84 -1.82
N VAL A 151 -3.55 18.67 -0.53
CA VAL A 151 -2.57 18.74 0.57
C VAL A 151 -1.42 17.75 0.38
N LEU A 152 -1.72 16.50 0.00
CA LEU A 152 -0.70 15.49 -0.24
C LEU A 152 0.20 15.83 -1.44
N LEU A 153 -0.39 16.27 -2.55
CA LEU A 153 0.37 16.61 -3.76
C LEU A 153 1.19 17.89 -3.60
N ALA A 154 0.69 18.88 -2.84
CA ALA A 154 1.42 20.09 -2.53
C ALA A 154 2.67 19.78 -1.71
N ALA A 155 2.53 19.01 -0.62
CA ALA A 155 3.68 18.57 0.18
C ALA A 155 4.72 17.79 -0.65
N LEU A 156 4.27 16.92 -1.55
CA LEU A 156 5.18 16.20 -2.47
C LEU A 156 5.89 17.13 -3.47
N LEU A 157 5.26 18.23 -3.90
CA LEU A 157 5.89 19.23 -4.76
C LEU A 157 6.83 20.15 -4.01
N ASP A 158 6.59 20.40 -2.73
CA ASP A 158 7.51 21.17 -1.90
C ASP A 158 8.82 20.39 -1.70
N GLU A 159 8.73 19.07 -1.51
CA GLU A 159 9.88 18.17 -1.40
C GLU A 159 10.57 17.91 -2.75
N GLU A 160 9.79 17.66 -3.80
CA GLU A 160 10.29 17.33 -5.14
C GLU A 160 9.66 18.24 -6.24
N PRO A 161 10.07 19.53 -6.34
CA PRO A 161 9.41 20.50 -7.22
C PRO A 161 9.42 20.14 -8.71
N LYS A 162 10.38 19.32 -9.13
CA LYS A 162 10.60 18.87 -10.51
C LYS A 162 9.97 17.50 -10.82
N ASN A 163 9.27 16.88 -9.88
CA ASN A 163 8.65 15.57 -10.12
C ASN A 163 7.49 15.69 -11.13
N ALA A 164 7.73 15.22 -12.36
CA ALA A 164 6.77 15.32 -13.45
C ALA A 164 5.46 14.56 -13.19
N ALA A 165 5.52 13.43 -12.47
CA ALA A 165 4.34 12.64 -12.13
C ALA A 165 3.44 13.38 -11.15
N VAL A 166 4.01 13.96 -10.09
CA VAL A 166 3.25 14.73 -9.09
C VAL A 166 2.64 15.99 -9.72
N ARG A 167 3.40 16.70 -10.56
CA ARG A 167 2.86 17.86 -11.32
C ARG A 167 1.74 17.46 -12.27
N GLY A 168 1.85 16.29 -12.90
CA GLY A 168 0.81 15.73 -13.76
C GLY A 168 -0.48 15.46 -13.00
N GLU A 169 -0.37 14.80 -11.85
CA GLU A 169 -1.53 14.50 -11.00
C GLU A 169 -2.16 15.76 -10.41
N MET A 170 -1.36 16.77 -10.05
CA MET A 170 -1.87 18.07 -9.59
C MET A 170 -2.71 18.76 -10.67
N ARG A 171 -2.29 18.71 -11.94
CA ARG A 171 -3.10 19.25 -13.05
C ARG A 171 -4.39 18.47 -13.23
N ARG A 172 -4.33 17.14 -13.14
CA ARG A 172 -5.53 16.28 -13.22
C ARG A 172 -6.53 16.60 -12.11
N LEU A 173 -6.05 16.75 -10.87
CA LEU A 173 -6.85 17.18 -9.72
C LEU A 173 -7.57 18.49 -10.00
N GLN A 174 -6.84 19.52 -10.44
CA GLN A 174 -7.40 20.84 -10.72
C GLN A 174 -8.46 20.79 -11.81
N GLN A 175 -8.24 20.02 -12.88
CA GLN A 175 -9.20 19.84 -13.97
C GLN A 175 -10.48 19.16 -13.48
N GLN A 176 -10.34 18.05 -12.74
CA GLN A 176 -11.48 17.28 -12.25
C GLN A 176 -12.29 18.06 -11.21
N LYS A 177 -11.62 18.80 -10.31
CA LYS A 177 -12.28 19.70 -9.35
C LYS A 177 -13.10 20.78 -10.06
N ARG A 178 -12.54 21.43 -11.09
CA ARG A 178 -13.25 22.46 -11.87
C ARG A 178 -14.50 21.90 -12.55
N SER A 179 -14.42 20.70 -13.12
CA SER A 179 -15.59 20.03 -13.73
C SER A 179 -16.66 19.75 -12.68
N TYR A 180 -16.24 19.17 -11.54
CA TYR A 180 -17.13 18.84 -10.43
C TYR A 180 -17.85 20.08 -9.88
N ASP A 181 -17.13 21.17 -9.62
CA ASP A 181 -17.70 22.43 -9.12
C ASP A 181 -18.66 23.06 -10.15
N ALA A 182 -18.32 23.01 -11.44
CA ALA A 182 -19.17 23.54 -12.52
C ALA A 182 -20.49 22.78 -12.63
N GLU A 183 -20.44 21.45 -12.55
CA GLU A 183 -21.64 20.59 -12.54
C GLU A 183 -22.51 20.82 -11.31
N ALA A 184 -21.91 20.96 -10.12
CA ALA A 184 -22.64 21.27 -8.89
C ALA A 184 -23.39 22.60 -9.03
N LYS A 185 -22.70 23.65 -9.51
CA LYS A 185 -23.31 24.97 -9.75
C LYS A 185 -24.41 24.93 -10.80
N ALA A 186 -24.27 24.13 -11.85
CA ALA A 186 -25.31 23.95 -12.87
C ALA A 186 -26.56 23.27 -12.28
N ARG A 187 -26.37 22.23 -11.47
CA ARG A 187 -27.47 21.54 -10.76
C ARG A 187 -28.21 22.48 -9.82
N GLU A 188 -27.50 23.26 -9.01
CA GLU A 188 -28.09 24.25 -8.10
C GLU A 188 -28.96 25.28 -8.84
N LYS A 189 -28.46 25.82 -9.95
CA LYS A 189 -29.24 26.76 -10.79
C LYS A 189 -30.51 26.13 -11.36
N SER A 190 -30.44 24.88 -11.81
CA SER A 190 -31.60 24.16 -12.34
C SER A 190 -32.64 23.88 -11.26
N VAL A 191 -32.21 23.47 -10.05
CA VAL A 191 -33.12 23.21 -8.93
C VAL A 191 -33.79 24.51 -8.49
N PHE A 192 -33.03 25.60 -8.34
CA PHE A 192 -33.58 26.90 -7.99
C PHE A 192 -34.56 27.41 -9.05
N GLY A 193 -34.23 27.31 -10.34
CA GLY A 193 -35.11 27.75 -11.44
C GLY A 193 -36.44 26.98 -11.53
N ASN A 194 -36.49 25.73 -11.05
CA ASN A 194 -37.71 24.93 -10.99
C ASN A 194 -38.53 25.15 -9.71
N MET A 195 -37.98 25.81 -8.69
CA MET A 195 -38.67 26.05 -7.41
C MET A 195 -39.56 27.31 -7.42
N PHE A 196 -39.34 28.22 -8.38
CA PHE A 196 -40.11 29.47 -8.52
C PHE A 196 -41.02 29.50 -9.77
N LYS A 197 -41.31 28.32 -10.33
CA LYS A 197 -42.36 28.11 -11.34
C LYS A 197 -43.49 27.33 -10.71
#